data_AF-A0A1B8S548-F1
#
_entry.id   AF-A0A1B8S548-F1
#
_cell.length_a   1.000
_cell.length_b   1.000
_cell.length_c   1.000
_cell.angle_alpha   90.00
_cell.angle_beta   90.00
_cell.angle_gamma   90.00
#
_symmetry.space_group_name_H-M   'P 1'
#
loop_
_entity.id
_entity.type
_entity.pdbx_description
1 polymer ?
#
loop_
_entity_poly.entity_id
_entity_poly.type
_entity_poly.pdbx_seq_one_letter_code
_entity_poly.pdbx_strand_id
1 'polypeptide(L)'
;MNSERPPATPDRDPDAVLAEVQTRTQALWPQAAAAAGLPEEGAKFRRLLSNRRLEHSRCVLEVNTADRQRFVLRADFGAENPERLAKVLECHRQAARKLEPVPGVSVPGLLWQDPQKPFVLMEFVPGETAYRSLALTDYGFGDRADILNRIGRAVAELHRVSGAGQKQFWPKPFLMTVSDQAEAVRQGRLQLPKPNRFLGLCAHLHRAARRARGCEFRSAVAHGDLHLRNIILSDHDVSFIDFLNHKAVSPQRDIASIWLSNCPEHLAAEDSVPGFGLVAQADWAAFEEGYGAGLTGDPVFRFFFAWRLFRLWLSLGGKPPEERVKTQMVADWSARVLDALLADEAD
;
A
#
# COMPACT_ATOMS: atom_id res chain seq x y z
N MET A 1 -42.69 5.46 -10.37
CA MET A 1 -42.13 5.12 -11.70
C MET A 1 -41.02 4.11 -11.48
N ASN A 2 -41.23 2.91 -12.01
CA ASN A 2 -40.34 1.75 -11.87
C ASN A 2 -38.94 2.08 -12.40
N SER A 3 -37.94 2.06 -11.52
CA SER A 3 -36.54 2.02 -11.95
C SER A 3 -36.20 0.56 -12.21
N GLU A 4 -36.29 0.17 -13.47
CA GLU A 4 -35.81 -1.13 -13.94
C GLU A 4 -34.32 -1.26 -13.60
N ARG A 5 -33.99 -2.34 -12.89
CA ARG A 5 -32.60 -2.75 -12.71
C ARG A 5 -31.96 -2.91 -14.10
N PRO A 6 -30.70 -2.49 -14.29
CA PRO A 6 -29.97 -2.85 -15.49
C PRO A 6 -30.00 -4.37 -15.66
N PRO A 7 -30.12 -4.90 -16.89
CA PRO A 7 -30.10 -6.33 -17.12
C PRO A 7 -28.81 -6.92 -16.54
N ALA A 8 -28.96 -8.00 -15.77
CA ALA A 8 -27.84 -8.77 -15.26
C ALA A 8 -26.94 -9.15 -16.45
N THR A 9 -25.69 -8.71 -16.41
CA THR A 9 -24.66 -9.14 -17.36
C THR A 9 -24.64 -10.67 -17.31
N PRO A 10 -24.63 -11.38 -18.45
CA PRO A 10 -24.63 -12.84 -18.43
C PRO A 10 -23.45 -13.31 -17.61
N ASP A 11 -23.73 -14.25 -16.70
CA ASP A 11 -22.81 -14.87 -15.76
C ASP A 11 -21.69 -15.56 -16.54
N ARG A 12 -20.68 -14.78 -16.93
CA ARG A 12 -19.52 -15.28 -17.67
C ARG A 12 -18.72 -16.12 -16.70
N ASP A 13 -18.35 -17.32 -17.14
CA ASP A 13 -17.42 -18.19 -16.44
C ASP A 13 -16.19 -17.38 -15.97
N PRO A 14 -15.95 -17.26 -14.65
CA PRO A 14 -14.84 -16.49 -14.11
C PRO A 14 -13.49 -16.87 -14.72
N ASP A 15 -13.27 -18.16 -14.99
CA ASP A 15 -12.01 -18.63 -15.57
C ASP A 15 -11.85 -18.17 -17.03
N ALA A 16 -12.95 -18.14 -17.78
CA ALA A 16 -12.97 -17.60 -19.14
C ALA A 16 -12.67 -16.09 -19.17
N VAL A 17 -13.22 -15.33 -18.20
CA VAL A 17 -12.91 -13.88 -18.07
C VAL A 17 -11.44 -13.68 -17.75
N LEU A 18 -10.88 -14.47 -16.82
CA LEU A 18 -9.47 -14.39 -16.47
C LEU A 18 -8.56 -14.71 -17.67
N ALA A 19 -8.88 -15.74 -18.44
CA ALA A 19 -8.16 -16.12 -19.66
C ALA A 19 -8.26 -15.04 -20.75
N GLU A 20 -9.42 -14.41 -20.91
CA GLU A 20 -9.63 -13.31 -21.87
C GLU A 20 -8.70 -12.13 -21.54
N VAL A 21 -8.69 -11.67 -20.29
CA VAL A 21 -7.86 -10.53 -19.85
C VAL A 21 -6.37 -10.85 -20.01
N GLN A 22 -5.96 -12.08 -19.67
CA GLN A 22 -4.59 -12.54 -19.88
C GLN A 22 -4.22 -12.52 -21.37
N THR A 23 -5.05 -13.08 -22.24
CA THR A 23 -4.81 -13.10 -23.70
C THR A 23 -4.67 -11.67 -24.25
N ARG A 24 -5.56 -10.77 -23.84
CA ARG A 24 -5.49 -9.35 -24.24
C ARG A 24 -4.23 -8.65 -23.73
N THR A 25 -3.72 -9.05 -22.57
CA THR A 25 -2.47 -8.50 -22.02
C THR A 25 -1.27 -9.05 -22.78
N GLN A 26 -1.24 -10.34 -23.12
CA GLN A 26 -0.19 -10.93 -23.95
C GLN A 26 -0.12 -10.28 -25.34
N ALA A 27 -1.26 -9.91 -25.92
CA ALA A 27 -1.32 -9.22 -27.21
C ALA A 27 -0.64 -7.83 -27.22
N LEU A 28 -0.31 -7.27 -26.05
CA LEU A 28 0.45 -6.02 -25.93
C LEU A 28 1.97 -6.24 -26.09
N TRP A 29 2.45 -7.48 -25.97
CA TRP A 29 3.87 -7.80 -25.95
C TRP A 29 4.61 -7.34 -27.21
N PRO A 30 4.14 -7.56 -28.46
CA PRO A 30 4.86 -7.13 -29.66
C PRO A 30 5.17 -5.62 -29.65
N GLN A 31 4.19 -4.81 -29.29
CA GLN A 31 4.35 -3.35 -29.21
C GLN A 31 5.31 -2.95 -28.10
N ALA A 32 5.17 -3.55 -26.92
CA ALA A 32 6.02 -3.25 -25.77
C ALA A 32 7.48 -3.67 -26.00
N ALA A 33 7.68 -4.85 -26.57
CA ALA A 33 9.00 -5.41 -26.90
C ALA A 33 9.70 -4.56 -27.95
N ALA A 34 9.01 -4.21 -29.06
CA ALA A 34 9.57 -3.36 -30.10
C ALA A 34 9.99 -1.97 -29.55
N ALA A 35 9.15 -1.37 -28.71
CA ALA A 35 9.46 -0.07 -28.10
C ALA A 35 10.62 -0.13 -27.11
N ALA A 36 10.81 -1.26 -26.42
CA ALA A 36 11.90 -1.49 -25.47
C ALA A 36 13.17 -2.07 -26.11
N GLY A 37 13.17 -2.35 -27.43
CA GLY A 37 14.31 -2.97 -28.13
C GLY A 37 14.53 -4.45 -27.77
N LEU A 38 13.45 -5.16 -27.40
CA LEU A 38 13.49 -6.57 -26.98
C LEU A 38 13.01 -7.52 -28.09
N PRO A 39 13.46 -8.78 -28.10
CA PRO A 39 12.96 -9.77 -29.05
C PRO A 39 11.49 -10.12 -28.78
N GLU A 40 10.67 -10.09 -29.83
CA GLU A 40 9.25 -10.45 -29.75
C GLU A 40 9.06 -11.97 -29.58
N GLU A 41 9.79 -12.77 -30.36
CA GLU A 41 9.62 -14.22 -30.43
C GLU A 41 10.16 -14.95 -29.20
N GLY A 42 9.55 -16.09 -28.88
CA GLY A 42 10.00 -16.98 -27.80
C GLY A 42 9.66 -16.52 -26.38
N ALA A 43 8.91 -15.42 -26.23
CA ALA A 43 8.44 -14.95 -24.93
C ALA A 43 7.44 -15.93 -24.28
N LYS A 44 7.66 -16.23 -23.00
CA LYS A 44 6.78 -17.05 -22.16
C LYS A 44 6.16 -16.19 -21.08
N PHE A 45 4.86 -16.38 -20.87
CA PHE A 45 4.09 -15.56 -19.94
C PHE A 45 3.65 -16.37 -18.73
N ARG A 46 3.84 -15.79 -17.55
CA ARG A 46 3.28 -16.32 -16.29
C ARG A 46 2.47 -15.23 -15.62
N ARG A 47 1.21 -15.53 -15.29
CA ARG A 47 0.38 -14.57 -14.55
C ARG A 47 0.89 -14.45 -13.11
N LEU A 48 1.11 -13.21 -12.68
CA LEU A 48 1.43 -12.90 -11.29
C LEU A 48 0.13 -12.71 -10.50
N LEU A 49 0.17 -13.04 -9.21
CA LEU A 49 -0.95 -12.82 -8.31
C LEU A 49 -1.24 -11.32 -8.22
N SER A 50 -2.51 -10.96 -8.31
CA SER A 50 -2.95 -9.57 -8.20
C SER A 50 -4.18 -9.46 -7.32
N ASN A 51 -4.74 -8.25 -7.19
CA ASN A 51 -5.96 -8.06 -6.44
C ASN A 51 -7.12 -8.79 -7.14
N ARG A 52 -7.59 -9.91 -6.57
CA ARG A 52 -8.70 -10.74 -7.09
C ARG A 52 -9.93 -9.96 -7.53
N ARG A 53 -10.24 -8.85 -6.85
CA ARG A 53 -11.39 -8.01 -7.21
C ARG A 53 -11.24 -7.30 -8.54
N LEU A 54 -10.01 -7.12 -9.01
CA LEU A 54 -9.68 -6.42 -10.24
C LEU A 54 -9.22 -7.39 -11.33
N GLU A 55 -9.09 -8.69 -11.06
CA GLU A 55 -8.53 -9.65 -12.03
C GLU A 55 -9.34 -9.82 -13.32
N HIS A 56 -10.62 -9.40 -13.28
CA HIS A 56 -11.52 -9.33 -14.44
C HIS A 56 -11.25 -8.14 -15.37
N SER A 57 -10.48 -7.14 -14.92
CA SER A 57 -10.16 -5.93 -15.68
C SER A 57 -8.67 -5.59 -15.68
N ARG A 58 -7.87 -6.20 -14.81
CA ARG A 58 -6.43 -5.98 -14.67
C ARG A 58 -5.69 -7.31 -14.74
N CYS A 59 -4.57 -7.32 -15.42
CA CYS A 59 -3.65 -8.45 -15.45
C CYS A 59 -2.20 -7.98 -15.33
N VAL A 60 -1.41 -8.78 -14.62
CA VAL A 60 0.03 -8.58 -14.45
C VAL A 60 0.69 -9.88 -14.87
N LEU A 61 1.55 -9.81 -15.88
CA LEU A 61 2.28 -10.94 -16.42
C LEU A 61 3.77 -10.75 -16.16
N GLU A 62 4.41 -11.78 -15.64
CA GLU A 62 5.85 -11.95 -15.84
C GLU A 62 6.08 -12.43 -17.27
N VAL A 63 6.96 -11.74 -17.98
CA VAL A 63 7.43 -12.11 -19.32
C VAL A 63 8.84 -12.64 -19.20
N ASN A 64 9.08 -13.86 -19.68
CA ASN A 64 10.40 -14.47 -19.79
C ASN A 64 10.77 -14.55 -21.27
N THR A 65 11.82 -13.86 -21.69
CA THR A 65 12.29 -13.87 -23.08
C THR A 65 13.20 -15.07 -23.35
N ALA A 66 13.50 -15.32 -24.63
CA ALA A 66 14.34 -16.46 -25.05
C ALA A 66 15.76 -16.41 -24.46
N ASP A 67 16.30 -15.21 -24.25
CA ASP A 67 17.59 -14.93 -23.60
C ASP A 67 17.50 -14.93 -22.05
N ARG A 68 16.37 -15.40 -21.50
CA ARG A 68 16.11 -15.53 -20.05
C ARG A 68 16.05 -14.20 -19.29
N GLN A 69 15.87 -13.09 -19.98
CA GLN A 69 15.51 -11.83 -19.33
C GLN A 69 14.05 -11.88 -18.85
N ARG A 70 13.77 -11.08 -17.81
CA ARG A 70 12.49 -11.09 -17.11
C ARG A 70 11.94 -9.68 -17.02
N PHE A 71 10.65 -9.56 -17.28
CA PHE A 71 9.94 -8.28 -17.25
C PHE A 71 8.56 -8.43 -16.62
N VAL A 72 7.95 -7.30 -16.25
CA VAL A 72 6.56 -7.25 -15.79
C VAL A 72 5.74 -6.45 -16.80
N LEU A 73 4.81 -7.11 -17.48
CA LEU A 73 3.81 -6.48 -18.34
C LEU A 73 2.49 -6.37 -17.58
N ARG A 74 2.06 -5.13 -17.32
CA ARG A 74 0.82 -4.85 -16.59
C ARG A 74 -0.16 -4.10 -17.49
N ALA A 75 -1.40 -4.56 -17.48
CA ALA A 75 -2.49 -3.91 -18.18
C ALA A 75 -3.72 -3.74 -17.27
N ASP A 76 -4.31 -2.55 -17.29
CA ASP A 76 -5.58 -2.25 -16.61
C ASP A 76 -6.64 -1.78 -17.61
N PHE A 77 -7.52 -2.68 -18.03
CA PHE A 77 -8.59 -2.37 -18.97
C PHE A 77 -9.78 -1.63 -18.34
N GLY A 78 -9.80 -1.48 -17.01
CA GLY A 78 -10.88 -0.82 -16.27
C GLY A 78 -10.54 0.59 -15.78
N ALA A 79 -9.34 1.13 -16.04
CA ALA A 79 -8.98 2.45 -15.54
C ALA A 79 -9.74 3.56 -16.27
N GLU A 80 -10.56 4.29 -15.53
CA GLU A 80 -11.40 5.36 -16.07
C GLU A 80 -10.65 6.71 -16.19
N ASN A 81 -9.44 6.85 -15.62
CA ASN A 81 -8.74 8.13 -15.55
C ASN A 81 -7.27 8.05 -16.01
N PRO A 82 -7.02 8.21 -17.33
CA PRO A 82 -5.67 8.20 -17.92
C PRO A 82 -4.73 9.27 -17.34
N GLU A 83 -5.22 10.49 -17.05
CA GLU A 83 -4.38 11.56 -16.51
C GLU A 83 -3.82 11.24 -15.12
N ARG A 84 -4.67 10.66 -14.26
CA ARG A 84 -4.25 10.24 -12.92
C ARG A 84 -3.16 9.18 -13.02
N LEU A 85 -3.33 8.22 -13.92
CA LEU A 85 -2.33 7.19 -14.14
C LEU A 85 -1.01 7.78 -14.65
N ALA A 86 -1.05 8.67 -15.65
CA ALA A 86 0.15 9.32 -16.16
C ALA A 86 0.95 10.01 -15.05
N LYS A 87 0.26 10.68 -14.11
CA LYS A 87 0.88 11.29 -12.93
C LYS A 87 1.51 10.27 -11.97
N VAL A 88 0.86 9.13 -11.75
CA VAL A 88 1.40 8.04 -10.92
C VAL A 88 2.65 7.44 -11.56
N LEU A 89 2.61 7.18 -12.87
CA LEU A 89 3.76 6.63 -13.61
C LEU A 89 4.92 7.63 -13.67
N GLU A 90 4.63 8.93 -13.74
CA GLU A 90 5.68 9.95 -13.65
C GLU A 90 6.32 9.98 -12.26
N CYS A 91 5.55 9.85 -11.18
CA CYS A 91 6.12 9.68 -9.84
C CYS A 91 6.98 8.42 -9.72
N HIS A 92 6.56 7.31 -10.33
CA HIS A 92 7.36 6.07 -10.40
C HIS A 92 8.70 6.30 -11.12
N ARG A 93 8.68 6.92 -12.32
CA ARG A 93 9.91 7.25 -13.06
C ARG A 93 10.84 8.14 -12.26
N GLN A 94 10.30 9.16 -11.58
CA GLN A 94 11.10 10.07 -10.77
C GLN A 94 11.72 9.34 -9.58
N ALA A 95 11.00 8.44 -8.93
CA ALA A 95 11.54 7.61 -7.85
C ALA A 95 12.67 6.72 -8.36
N ALA A 96 12.48 6.01 -9.48
CA ALA A 96 13.51 5.17 -10.10
C ALA A 96 14.79 5.97 -10.42
N ARG A 97 14.67 7.09 -11.12
CA ARG A 97 15.83 7.95 -11.47
C ARG A 97 16.57 8.49 -10.24
N LYS A 98 15.84 8.86 -9.20
CA LYS A 98 16.42 9.46 -7.99
C LYS A 98 17.04 8.43 -7.05
N LEU A 99 16.58 7.18 -7.12
CA LEU A 99 17.13 6.06 -6.34
C LEU A 99 18.26 5.32 -7.07
N GLU A 100 18.41 5.48 -8.38
CA GLU A 100 19.54 4.91 -9.16
C GLU A 100 20.92 5.07 -8.49
N PRO A 101 21.31 6.24 -7.92
CA PRO A 101 22.60 6.39 -7.25
C PRO A 101 22.64 5.88 -5.80
N VAL A 102 21.54 5.33 -5.26
CA VAL A 102 21.42 4.90 -3.86
C VAL A 102 21.66 3.38 -3.77
N PRO A 103 22.80 2.91 -3.22
CA PRO A 103 23.06 1.48 -3.12
C PRO A 103 22.05 0.77 -2.20
N GLY A 104 21.60 -0.41 -2.61
CA GLY A 104 20.71 -1.25 -1.82
C GLY A 104 19.22 -0.88 -1.87
N VAL A 105 18.85 0.13 -2.66
CA VAL A 105 17.45 0.61 -2.77
C VAL A 105 17.09 0.85 -4.22
N SER A 106 15.95 0.33 -4.67
CA SER A 106 15.57 0.46 -6.08
C SER A 106 14.07 0.60 -6.31
N VAL A 107 13.72 1.05 -7.51
CA VAL A 107 12.37 1.05 -8.08
C VAL A 107 12.53 0.57 -9.52
N PRO A 108 11.75 -0.41 -9.99
CA PRO A 108 11.97 -0.98 -11.32
C PRO A 108 11.83 0.07 -12.42
N GLY A 109 12.73 0.04 -13.40
CA GLY A 109 12.66 0.89 -14.57
C GLY A 109 11.37 0.68 -15.36
N LEU A 110 10.83 1.77 -15.90
CA LEU A 110 9.69 1.74 -16.83
C LEU A 110 10.22 1.71 -18.26
N LEU A 111 10.12 0.56 -18.91
CA LEU A 111 10.69 0.28 -20.24
C LEU A 111 9.76 0.72 -21.36
N TRP A 112 8.45 0.56 -21.16
CA TRP A 112 7.43 1.03 -22.10
C TRP A 112 6.16 1.45 -21.37
N GLN A 113 5.46 2.43 -21.94
CA GLN A 113 4.15 2.88 -21.51
C GLN A 113 3.28 3.13 -22.73
N ASP A 114 2.03 2.65 -22.70
CA ASP A 114 1.02 3.06 -23.68
C ASP A 114 0.64 4.55 -23.49
N PRO A 115 0.55 5.35 -24.56
CA PRO A 115 0.29 6.78 -24.47
C PRO A 115 -1.13 7.13 -24.01
N GLN A 116 -2.10 6.22 -24.16
CA GLN A 116 -3.52 6.48 -23.91
C GLN A 116 -4.12 5.59 -22.83
N LYS A 117 -3.56 4.38 -22.65
CA LYS A 117 -4.08 3.34 -21.79
C LYS A 117 -3.11 3.03 -20.65
N PRO A 118 -3.58 2.49 -19.53
CA PRO A 118 -2.76 2.15 -18.37
C PRO A 118 -1.99 0.84 -18.53
N PHE A 119 -1.24 0.75 -19.63
CA PHE A 119 -0.41 -0.40 -19.95
C PHE A 119 1.05 -0.04 -19.82
N VAL A 120 1.81 -0.90 -19.16
CA VAL A 120 3.21 -0.66 -18.87
C VAL A 120 4.03 -1.93 -18.96
N LEU A 121 5.27 -1.79 -19.43
CA LEU A 121 6.32 -2.78 -19.31
C LEU A 121 7.38 -2.25 -18.36
N MET A 122 7.71 -3.04 -17.34
CA MET A 122 8.69 -2.69 -16.32
C MET A 122 9.77 -3.75 -16.21
N GLU A 123 10.92 -3.36 -15.67
CA GLU A 123 11.94 -4.31 -15.21
C GLU A 123 11.35 -5.27 -14.18
N PHE A 124 11.79 -6.52 -14.23
CA PHE A 124 11.45 -7.49 -13.20
C PHE A 124 12.35 -7.32 -11.98
N VAL A 125 11.75 -7.27 -10.79
CA VAL A 125 12.47 -7.19 -9.52
C VAL A 125 12.62 -8.60 -8.91
N PRO A 126 13.83 -9.16 -8.80
CA PRO A 126 14.06 -10.43 -8.12
C PRO A 126 13.90 -10.28 -6.60
N GLY A 127 13.46 -11.35 -5.96
CA GLY A 127 13.34 -11.43 -4.51
C GLY A 127 11.95 -11.86 -4.04
N GLU A 128 11.77 -11.79 -2.73
CA GLU A 128 10.53 -12.10 -2.05
C GLU A 128 9.90 -10.84 -1.47
N THR A 129 8.58 -10.82 -1.36
CA THR A 129 7.92 -9.70 -0.65
C THR A 129 8.43 -9.60 0.79
N ALA A 130 8.55 -8.39 1.34
CA ALA A 130 8.88 -8.18 2.75
C ALA A 130 7.87 -8.90 3.66
N TYR A 131 6.61 -8.97 3.24
CA TYR A 131 5.56 -9.75 3.90
C TYR A 131 5.99 -11.21 4.11
N ARG A 132 6.42 -11.88 3.04
CA ARG A 132 6.80 -13.29 3.08
C ARG A 132 8.13 -13.49 3.77
N SER A 133 9.08 -12.58 3.57
CA SER A 133 10.39 -12.64 4.22
C SER A 133 10.26 -12.56 5.75
N LEU A 134 9.42 -11.66 6.26
CA LEU A 134 9.11 -11.58 7.69
C LEU A 134 8.41 -12.84 8.21
N ALA A 135 7.45 -13.39 7.47
CA ALA A 135 6.78 -14.63 7.85
C ALA A 135 7.75 -15.84 7.89
N LEU A 136 8.81 -15.84 7.07
CA LEU A 136 9.82 -16.91 7.07
C LEU A 136 10.73 -16.86 8.31
N THR A 137 10.88 -15.69 8.94
CA THR A 137 11.66 -15.56 10.20
C THR A 137 11.03 -16.34 11.35
N ASP A 138 9.71 -16.48 11.37
CA ASP A 138 8.99 -17.28 12.37
C ASP A 138 9.35 -18.78 12.28
N TYR A 139 9.90 -19.21 11.14
CA TYR A 139 10.39 -20.58 10.91
C TYR A 139 11.92 -20.68 10.99
N GLY A 140 12.60 -19.65 11.49
CA GLY A 140 14.05 -19.62 11.65
C GLY A 140 14.84 -19.25 10.39
N PHE A 141 14.18 -18.76 9.34
CA PHE A 141 14.85 -18.31 8.12
C PHE A 141 15.05 -16.79 8.12
N GLY A 142 16.29 -16.38 8.38
CA GLY A 142 16.67 -14.97 8.45
C GLY A 142 16.42 -14.35 9.82
N ASP A 143 16.87 -13.10 9.99
CA ASP A 143 16.69 -12.32 11.20
C ASP A 143 15.63 -11.23 10.98
N ARG A 144 14.61 -11.21 11.84
CA ARG A 144 13.48 -10.28 11.72
C ARG A 144 13.91 -8.83 11.93
N ALA A 145 14.79 -8.57 12.90
CA ALA A 145 15.28 -7.24 13.18
C ALA A 145 16.14 -6.72 12.02
N ASP A 146 17.01 -7.55 11.45
CA ASP A 146 17.81 -7.19 10.28
C ASP A 146 16.93 -6.84 9.06
N ILE A 147 15.88 -7.64 8.81
CA ILE A 147 14.92 -7.37 7.73
C ILE A 147 14.21 -6.03 7.96
N LEU A 148 13.71 -5.78 9.16
CA LEU A 148 13.01 -4.53 9.49
C LEU A 148 13.93 -3.32 9.44
N ASN A 149 15.19 -3.46 9.88
CA ASN A 149 16.20 -2.42 9.77
C ASN A 149 16.48 -2.07 8.29
N ARG A 150 16.68 -3.08 7.43
CA ARG A 150 16.85 -2.89 5.98
C ARG A 150 15.66 -2.19 5.35
N ILE A 151 14.43 -2.58 5.71
CA ILE A 151 13.21 -1.92 5.23
C ILE A 151 13.17 -0.47 5.72
N GLY A 152 13.41 -0.21 7.01
CA GLY A 152 13.44 1.13 7.59
C GLY A 152 14.41 2.05 6.84
N ARG A 153 15.64 1.56 6.59
CA ARG A 153 16.66 2.28 5.82
C ARG A 153 16.23 2.59 4.40
N ALA A 154 15.68 1.60 3.69
CA ALA A 154 15.21 1.80 2.33
C ALA A 154 14.05 2.82 2.25
N VAL A 155 13.13 2.78 3.21
CA VAL A 155 12.01 3.73 3.29
C VAL A 155 12.50 5.14 3.61
N ALA A 156 13.51 5.28 4.47
CA ALA A 156 14.16 6.56 4.71
C ALA A 156 14.78 7.12 3.43
N GLU A 157 15.45 6.29 2.63
CA GLU A 157 16.02 6.68 1.34
C GLU A 157 14.95 7.10 0.34
N LEU A 158 13.88 6.32 0.18
CA LEU A 158 12.73 6.67 -0.66
C LEU A 158 12.16 8.05 -0.29
N HIS A 159 11.98 8.31 1.00
CA HIS A 159 11.49 9.60 1.47
C HIS A 159 12.53 10.72 1.26
N ARG A 160 13.82 10.44 1.47
CA ARG A 160 14.92 11.42 1.37
C ARG A 160 15.07 11.94 -0.06
N VAL A 161 15.11 11.05 -1.05
CA VAL A 161 15.37 11.43 -2.45
C VAL A 161 14.25 12.25 -3.08
N SER A 162 13.03 12.11 -2.55
CA SER A 162 11.90 12.90 -3.03
C SER A 162 12.07 14.41 -2.80
N GLY A 163 12.82 14.81 -1.76
CA GLY A 163 13.33 16.17 -1.59
C GLY A 163 12.27 17.26 -1.36
N ALA A 164 11.09 16.93 -0.81
CA ALA A 164 9.96 17.86 -0.75
C ALA A 164 10.01 18.91 0.38
N GLY A 165 11.16 19.07 1.05
CA GLY A 165 11.44 20.10 2.06
C GLY A 165 10.77 19.86 3.42
N GLN A 166 10.92 20.82 4.33
CA GLN A 166 10.21 20.83 5.62
C GLN A 166 8.84 21.48 5.47
N LYS A 167 7.84 20.97 6.19
CA LYS A 167 6.48 21.50 6.23
C LYS A 167 5.93 21.44 7.64
N GLN A 168 4.97 22.32 7.92
CA GLN A 168 4.17 22.24 9.14
C GLN A 168 2.92 21.40 8.91
N PHE A 169 2.57 20.58 9.90
CA PHE A 169 1.39 19.74 9.82
C PHE A 169 0.11 20.52 10.11
N TRP A 170 -0.83 20.46 9.16
CA TRP A 170 -2.14 21.10 9.28
C TRP A 170 -3.27 20.06 9.21
N PRO A 171 -3.91 19.70 10.35
CA PRO A 171 -4.86 18.61 10.41
C PRO A 171 -6.25 18.94 9.85
N LYS A 172 -6.58 20.22 9.61
CA LYS A 172 -7.95 20.66 9.28
C LYS A 172 -8.60 19.87 8.13
N PRO A 173 -7.92 19.62 6.98
CA PRO A 173 -8.55 18.89 5.87
C PRO A 173 -8.92 17.45 6.26
N PHE A 174 -8.08 16.79 7.07
CA PHE A 174 -8.36 15.45 7.56
C PHE A 174 -9.53 15.44 8.53
N LEU A 175 -9.55 16.40 9.47
CA LEU A 175 -10.61 16.50 10.47
C LEU A 175 -11.98 16.83 9.88
N MET A 176 -12.06 17.55 8.75
CA MET A 176 -13.34 17.72 8.04
C MET A 176 -13.91 16.37 7.63
N THR A 177 -13.09 15.51 7.00
CA THR A 177 -13.51 14.14 6.66
C THR A 177 -13.86 13.32 7.90
N VAL A 178 -13.12 13.44 9.01
CA VAL A 178 -13.46 12.75 10.27
C VAL A 178 -14.86 13.15 10.76
N SER A 179 -15.13 14.46 10.80
CA SER A 179 -16.42 14.99 11.24
C SER A 179 -17.57 14.53 10.35
N ASP A 180 -17.40 14.61 9.03
CA ASP A 180 -18.44 14.22 8.06
C ASP A 180 -18.81 12.74 8.19
N GLN A 181 -17.82 11.87 8.33
CA GLN A 181 -18.04 10.44 8.47
C GLN A 181 -18.60 10.07 9.84
N ALA A 182 -18.15 10.73 10.92
CA ALA A 182 -18.73 10.55 12.24
C ALA A 182 -20.24 10.90 12.24
N GLU A 183 -20.61 12.00 11.57
CA GLU A 183 -22.01 12.40 11.45
C GLU A 183 -22.83 11.43 10.60
N ALA A 184 -22.27 10.94 9.49
CA ALA A 184 -22.93 9.90 8.68
C ALA A 184 -23.22 8.62 9.49
N VAL A 185 -22.32 8.22 10.40
CA VAL A 185 -22.55 7.07 11.30
C VAL A 185 -23.64 7.37 12.31
N ARG A 186 -23.62 8.55 12.97
CA ARG A 186 -24.67 8.93 13.96
C ARG A 186 -26.07 8.96 13.33
N GLN A 187 -26.15 9.43 12.08
CA GLN A 187 -27.41 9.50 11.33
C GLN A 187 -27.80 8.18 10.66
N GLY A 188 -27.03 7.10 10.84
CA GLY A 188 -27.28 5.80 10.22
C GLY A 188 -27.07 5.75 8.69
N ARG A 189 -26.54 6.82 8.08
CA ARG A 189 -26.21 6.89 6.65
C ARG A 189 -24.99 6.07 6.27
N LEU A 190 -24.12 5.79 7.24
CA LEU A 190 -22.97 4.91 7.09
C LEU A 190 -23.02 3.80 8.14
N GLN A 191 -23.17 2.55 7.69
CA GLN A 191 -23.16 1.38 8.56
C GLN A 191 -21.75 0.80 8.64
N LEU A 192 -21.23 0.71 9.87
CA LEU A 192 -19.91 0.16 10.17
C LEU A 192 -20.01 -0.87 11.29
N PRO A 193 -19.14 -1.89 11.31
CA PRO A 193 -18.97 -2.74 12.49
C PRO A 193 -18.45 -1.91 13.67
N LYS A 194 -19.01 -2.14 14.86
CA LYS A 194 -18.69 -1.43 16.12
C LYS A 194 -18.73 0.11 16.01
N PRO A 195 -19.89 0.69 15.66
CA PRO A 195 -20.01 2.13 15.37
C PRO A 195 -19.57 3.01 16.56
N ASN A 196 -19.84 2.60 17.81
CA ASN A 196 -19.44 3.37 18.99
C ASN A 196 -17.90 3.44 19.15
N ARG A 197 -17.18 2.35 18.85
CA ARG A 197 -15.71 2.34 18.88
C ARG A 197 -15.15 3.20 17.75
N PHE A 198 -15.74 3.13 16.56
CA PHE A 198 -15.39 4.02 15.45
C PHE A 198 -15.57 5.51 15.81
N LEU A 199 -16.67 5.89 16.46
CA LEU A 199 -16.87 7.25 16.95
C LEU A 199 -15.83 7.64 18.02
N GLY A 200 -15.40 6.69 18.86
CA GLY A 200 -14.27 6.85 19.77
C GLY A 200 -12.95 7.16 19.05
N LEU A 201 -12.67 6.48 17.94
CA LEU A 201 -11.51 6.76 17.07
C LEU A 201 -11.61 8.16 16.44
N CYS A 202 -12.79 8.59 16.00
CA CYS A 202 -12.99 9.96 15.52
C CYS A 202 -12.64 10.98 16.61
N ALA A 203 -13.10 10.77 17.85
CA ALA A 203 -12.74 11.64 18.98
C ALA A 203 -11.23 11.64 19.28
N HIS A 204 -10.59 10.46 19.25
CA HIS A 204 -9.13 10.34 19.40
C HIS A 204 -8.38 11.12 18.31
N LEU A 205 -8.80 11.05 17.05
CA LEU A 205 -8.20 11.81 15.94
C LEU A 205 -8.22 13.33 16.18
N HIS A 206 -9.30 13.87 16.76
CA HIS A 206 -9.32 15.29 17.15
C HIS A 206 -8.31 15.62 18.26
N ARG A 207 -8.03 14.69 19.19
CA ARG A 207 -7.00 14.88 20.22
C ARG A 207 -5.60 14.78 19.64
N ALA A 208 -5.32 13.74 18.85
CA ALA A 208 -4.06 13.55 18.14
C ALA A 208 -3.74 14.74 17.23
N ALA A 209 -4.75 15.27 16.51
CA ALA A 209 -4.59 16.46 15.69
C ALA A 209 -4.18 17.69 16.48
N ARG A 210 -4.68 17.89 17.71
CA ARG A 210 -4.27 19.01 18.56
C ARG A 210 -2.80 18.92 18.94
N ARG A 211 -2.30 17.72 19.24
CA ARG A 211 -0.88 17.48 19.57
C ARG A 211 0.03 17.65 18.36
N ALA A 212 -0.42 17.24 17.18
CA ALA A 212 0.38 17.28 15.96
C ALA A 212 0.35 18.63 15.24
N ARG A 213 -0.65 19.49 15.51
CA ARG A 213 -0.87 20.73 14.76
C ARG A 213 0.34 21.65 14.87
N GLY A 214 0.87 22.08 13.73
CA GLY A 214 2.01 23.00 13.65
C GLY A 214 3.36 22.31 13.83
N CYS A 215 3.41 21.04 14.23
CA CYS A 215 4.65 20.28 14.26
C CYS A 215 5.28 20.24 12.86
N GLU A 216 6.59 20.43 12.83
CA GLU A 216 7.37 20.33 11.61
C GLU A 216 7.61 18.87 11.27
N PHE A 217 7.57 18.56 9.98
CA PHE A 217 7.94 17.27 9.46
C PHE A 217 8.65 17.42 8.13
N ARG A 218 9.53 16.46 7.82
CA ARG A 218 10.14 16.36 6.50
C ARG A 218 9.11 15.81 5.51
N SER A 219 8.72 16.62 4.55
CA SER A 219 7.83 16.23 3.47
C SER A 219 8.57 15.31 2.50
N ALA A 220 7.83 14.36 1.94
CA ALA A 220 8.31 13.48 0.90
C ALA A 220 7.19 13.18 -0.09
N VAL A 221 7.57 12.82 -1.33
CA VAL A 221 6.65 12.17 -2.26
C VAL A 221 6.42 10.75 -1.72
N ALA A 222 5.23 10.53 -1.19
CA ALA A 222 4.84 9.24 -0.67
C ALA A 222 4.58 8.23 -1.81
N HIS A 223 4.89 6.96 -1.57
CA HIS A 223 4.48 5.81 -2.37
C HIS A 223 2.96 5.74 -2.51
N GLY A 224 2.22 6.01 -1.43
CA GLY A 224 0.76 6.07 -1.35
C GLY A 224 0.04 4.74 -1.18
N ASP A 225 0.78 3.64 -1.29
CA ASP A 225 0.31 2.29 -0.98
C ASP A 225 1.46 1.43 -0.43
N LEU A 226 2.28 2.03 0.44
CA LEU A 226 3.44 1.33 1.00
C LEU A 226 2.99 0.33 2.06
N HIS A 227 2.89 -0.94 1.66
CA HIS A 227 2.66 -2.06 2.54
C HIS A 227 3.66 -3.18 2.23
N LEU A 228 3.86 -4.12 3.15
CA LEU A 228 4.92 -5.14 3.06
C LEU A 228 4.86 -6.05 1.81
N ARG A 229 3.73 -6.10 1.09
CA ARG A 229 3.63 -6.81 -0.21
C ARG A 229 4.13 -6.01 -1.41
N ASN A 230 4.30 -4.69 -1.27
CA ASN A 230 4.80 -3.75 -2.28
C ASN A 230 6.29 -3.41 -2.05
N ILE A 231 6.94 -4.15 -1.15
CA ILE A 231 8.36 -4.07 -0.86
C ILE A 231 8.93 -5.45 -1.20
N ILE A 232 9.89 -5.50 -2.10
CA ILE A 232 10.60 -6.74 -2.48
C ILE A 232 12.00 -6.70 -1.87
N LEU A 233 12.40 -7.81 -1.26
CA LEU A 233 13.71 -8.02 -0.66
C LEU A 233 14.46 -9.04 -1.49
N SER A 234 15.65 -8.66 -1.94
CA SER A 234 16.68 -9.58 -2.42
C SER A 234 17.82 -9.64 -1.40
N ASP A 235 18.88 -10.38 -1.71
CA ASP A 235 20.08 -10.42 -0.86
C ASP A 235 20.76 -9.05 -0.74
N HIS A 236 20.61 -8.19 -1.75
CA HIS A 236 21.34 -6.93 -1.85
C HIS A 236 20.44 -5.70 -1.76
N ASP A 237 19.22 -5.79 -2.30
CA ASP A 237 18.37 -4.63 -2.51
C ASP A 237 17.02 -4.73 -1.79
N VAL A 238 16.48 -3.57 -1.48
CA VAL A 238 15.08 -3.36 -1.11
C VAL A 238 14.42 -2.54 -2.20
N SER A 239 13.43 -3.13 -2.87
CA SER A 239 12.79 -2.51 -4.03
C SER A 239 11.33 -2.16 -3.75
N PHE A 240 10.87 -1.01 -4.24
CA PHE A 240 9.48 -0.56 -4.12
C PHE A 240 8.72 -0.72 -5.43
N ILE A 241 7.53 -1.31 -5.37
CA ILE A 241 6.67 -1.57 -6.54
C ILE A 241 5.25 -1.04 -6.31
N ASP A 242 4.51 -0.83 -7.40
CA ASP A 242 3.08 -0.48 -7.37
C ASP A 242 2.74 0.83 -6.63
N PHE A 243 3.41 1.92 -7.04
CA PHE A 243 3.07 3.27 -6.59
C PHE A 243 1.60 3.61 -6.93
N LEU A 244 0.87 4.22 -5.98
CA LEU A 244 -0.51 4.68 -6.18
C LEU A 244 -0.69 6.19 -5.99
N ASN A 245 0.36 6.88 -5.51
CA ASN A 245 0.30 8.31 -5.27
C ASN A 245 0.86 9.15 -6.39
N HIS A 246 0.33 10.37 -6.43
CA HIS A 246 0.94 11.49 -7.14
C HIS A 246 0.85 12.81 -6.36
N LYS A 247 0.29 12.80 -5.13
CA LYS A 247 -0.11 14.02 -4.41
C LYS A 247 0.16 14.06 -2.91
N ALA A 248 0.56 12.99 -2.22
CA ALA A 248 0.76 13.11 -0.77
C ALA A 248 2.15 13.64 -0.42
N VAL A 249 2.13 14.58 0.52
CA VAL A 249 3.25 15.34 1.05
C VAL A 249 3.78 14.78 2.37
N SER A 250 3.10 13.80 2.98
CA SER A 250 3.39 13.30 4.33
C SER A 250 3.86 11.83 4.32
N PRO A 251 5.17 11.56 4.46
CA PRO A 251 5.74 10.20 4.47
C PRO A 251 5.19 9.32 5.60
N GLN A 252 4.76 9.92 6.71
CA GLN A 252 4.15 9.22 7.83
C GLN A 252 2.95 8.34 7.42
N ARG A 253 2.26 8.68 6.32
CA ARG A 253 1.17 7.86 5.77
C ARG A 253 1.65 6.52 5.22
N ASP A 254 2.80 6.50 4.59
CA ASP A 254 3.41 5.29 4.07
C ASP A 254 3.85 4.40 5.23
N ILE A 255 4.52 4.98 6.22
CA ILE A 255 4.95 4.26 7.43
C ILE A 255 3.76 3.66 8.16
N ALA A 256 2.68 4.42 8.38
CA ALA A 256 1.46 3.89 8.99
C ALA A 256 0.82 2.75 8.17
N SER A 257 0.97 2.79 6.84
CA SER A 257 0.41 1.78 5.94
C SER A 257 1.18 0.46 5.98
N ILE A 258 2.48 0.47 6.28
CA ILE A 258 3.29 -0.74 6.49
C ILE A 258 2.62 -1.64 7.55
N TRP A 259 2.25 -1.05 8.68
CA TRP A 259 1.75 -1.78 9.84
C TRP A 259 0.25 -2.10 9.77
N LEU A 260 -0.56 -1.18 9.24
CA LEU A 260 -2.02 -1.29 9.35
C LEU A 260 -2.72 -1.75 8.07
N SER A 261 -2.04 -1.82 6.91
CA SER A 261 -2.76 -2.11 5.66
C SER A 261 -3.32 -3.51 5.59
N ASN A 262 -2.65 -4.48 6.20
CA ASN A 262 -3.10 -5.85 6.30
C ASN A 262 -3.42 -6.24 7.75
N CYS A 263 -3.86 -5.29 8.58
CA CYS A 263 -4.23 -5.56 9.98
C CYS A 263 -5.18 -6.78 10.06
N PRO A 264 -4.89 -7.77 10.94
CA PRO A 264 -3.89 -7.74 12.03
C PRO A 264 -2.52 -8.36 11.71
N GLU A 265 -2.19 -8.67 10.46
CA GLU A 265 -1.03 -9.51 10.06
C GLU A 265 0.35 -9.03 10.58
N HIS A 266 0.48 -7.79 11.06
CA HIS A 266 1.75 -7.20 11.51
C HIS A 266 1.70 -6.69 12.95
N LEU A 267 0.67 -7.08 13.70
CA LEU A 267 0.59 -6.81 15.13
C LEU A 267 1.40 -7.86 15.90
N ALA A 268 1.82 -7.51 17.11
CA ALA A 268 2.56 -8.36 18.03
C ALA A 268 1.84 -9.70 18.22
N ALA A 269 2.60 -10.78 18.12
CA ALA A 269 2.14 -12.11 18.50
C ALA A 269 1.92 -12.19 20.02
N GLU A 270 1.20 -13.21 20.48
CA GLU A 270 0.83 -13.36 21.90
C GLU A 270 2.04 -13.47 22.84
N ASP A 271 3.17 -13.97 22.35
CA ASP A 271 4.43 -14.13 23.08
C ASP A 271 5.36 -12.91 22.98
N SER A 272 4.96 -11.88 22.22
CA SER A 272 5.75 -10.68 21.99
C SER A 272 5.31 -9.54 22.91
N VAL A 273 6.26 -8.70 23.33
CA VAL A 273 5.93 -7.47 24.08
C VAL A 273 5.30 -6.45 23.10
N PRO A 274 4.01 -6.08 23.29
CA PRO A 274 3.36 -5.12 22.42
C PRO A 274 3.91 -3.72 22.67
N GLY A 275 4.23 -3.00 21.60
CA GLY A 275 4.58 -1.58 21.58
C GLY A 275 3.44 -0.72 21.04
N PHE A 276 3.81 0.45 20.49
CA PHE A 276 2.85 1.42 19.96
C PHE A 276 1.92 0.80 18.91
N GLY A 277 0.60 0.96 19.11
CA GLY A 277 -0.41 0.47 18.19
C GLY A 277 -0.51 -1.05 18.09
N LEU A 278 -0.06 -1.78 19.12
CA LEU A 278 0.04 -3.24 19.16
C LEU A 278 1.04 -3.86 18.19
N VAL A 279 1.94 -3.09 17.58
CA VAL A 279 3.11 -3.65 16.86
C VAL A 279 4.18 -4.01 17.89
N ALA A 280 4.91 -5.11 17.71
CA ALA A 280 5.91 -5.56 18.69
C ALA A 280 6.97 -4.46 18.95
N GLN A 281 7.38 -4.31 20.21
CA GLN A 281 8.37 -3.28 20.57
C GLN A 281 9.72 -3.48 19.85
N ALA A 282 10.16 -4.74 19.71
CA ALA A 282 11.37 -5.09 18.97
C ALA A 282 11.27 -4.72 17.47
N ASP A 283 10.10 -4.91 16.86
CA ASP A 283 9.87 -4.55 15.47
C ASP A 283 9.97 -3.03 15.25
N TRP A 284 9.38 -2.25 16.17
CA TRP A 284 9.52 -0.80 16.16
C TRP A 284 10.97 -0.38 16.31
N ALA A 285 11.69 -0.94 17.28
CA ALA A 285 13.10 -0.61 17.52
C ALA A 285 13.96 -0.84 16.27
N ALA A 286 13.85 -2.02 15.65
CA ALA A 286 14.60 -2.35 14.45
C ALA A 286 14.25 -1.44 13.26
N PHE A 287 12.95 -1.18 13.04
CA PHE A 287 12.50 -0.32 11.95
C PHE A 287 12.93 1.14 12.15
N GLU A 288 12.78 1.69 13.36
CA GLU A 288 13.16 3.06 13.70
C GLU A 288 14.67 3.28 13.63
N GLU A 289 15.46 2.28 14.04
CA GLU A 289 16.91 2.29 13.89
C GLU A 289 17.28 2.40 12.40
N GLY A 290 16.73 1.53 11.56
CA GLY A 290 16.96 1.57 10.12
C GLY A 290 16.49 2.88 9.48
N TYR A 291 15.31 3.36 9.88
CA TYR A 291 14.74 4.61 9.38
C TYR A 291 15.51 5.86 9.86
N GLY A 292 16.18 5.76 11.01
CA GLY A 292 16.97 6.84 11.62
C GLY A 292 16.13 7.89 12.36
N ALA A 293 14.94 7.55 12.84
CA ALA A 293 14.11 8.46 13.64
C ALA A 293 13.16 7.71 14.60
N GLY A 294 12.92 8.30 15.78
CA GLY A 294 11.91 7.84 16.73
C GLY A 294 10.49 8.21 16.27
N LEU A 295 9.90 7.34 15.46
CA LEU A 295 8.60 7.54 14.81
C LEU A 295 7.44 7.44 15.79
N THR A 296 7.46 6.47 16.70
CA THR A 296 6.42 6.23 17.70
C THR A 296 6.26 7.41 18.66
N GLY A 297 7.32 8.21 18.86
CA GLY A 297 7.27 9.47 19.59
C GLY A 297 6.74 10.67 18.79
N ASP A 298 6.77 10.63 17.44
CA ASP A 298 6.38 11.76 16.58
C ASP A 298 4.85 11.99 16.59
N PRO A 299 4.37 13.16 17.05
CA PRO A 299 2.95 13.48 17.04
C PRO A 299 2.28 13.41 15.65
N VAL A 300 3.00 13.80 14.60
CA VAL A 300 2.51 13.75 13.21
C VAL A 300 2.34 12.30 12.76
N PHE A 301 3.32 11.45 13.07
CA PHE A 301 3.21 10.02 12.80
C PHE A 301 2.05 9.38 13.54
N ARG A 302 1.93 9.62 14.85
CA ARG A 302 0.84 9.07 15.68
C ARG A 302 -0.54 9.48 15.14
N PHE A 303 -0.70 10.73 14.68
CA PHE A 303 -1.91 11.16 13.98
C PHE A 303 -2.16 10.33 12.72
N PHE A 304 -1.14 10.13 11.87
CA PHE A 304 -1.31 9.37 10.63
C PHE A 304 -1.52 7.87 10.85
N PHE A 305 -1.01 7.30 11.93
CA PHE A 305 -1.29 5.94 12.35
C PHE A 305 -2.79 5.77 12.69
N ALA A 306 -3.32 6.65 13.55
CA ALA A 306 -4.76 6.68 13.85
C ALA A 306 -5.62 6.97 12.60
N TRP A 307 -5.14 7.84 11.71
CA TRP A 307 -5.84 8.15 10.45
C TRP A 307 -5.88 6.94 9.52
N ARG A 308 -4.81 6.15 9.46
CA ARG A 308 -4.77 4.92 8.66
C ARG A 308 -5.72 3.87 9.23
N LEU A 309 -5.84 3.76 10.56
CA LEU A 309 -6.83 2.94 11.24
C LEU A 309 -8.26 3.39 10.89
N PHE A 310 -8.52 4.71 10.89
CA PHE A 310 -9.82 5.27 10.50
C PHE A 310 -10.18 4.92 9.05
N ARG A 311 -9.22 5.05 8.12
CA ARG A 311 -9.40 4.66 6.72
C ARG A 311 -9.64 3.17 6.55
N LEU A 312 -8.94 2.33 7.32
CA LEU A 312 -9.18 0.89 7.35
C LEU A 312 -10.61 0.59 7.80
N TRP A 313 -11.03 1.18 8.91
CA TRP A 313 -12.35 0.93 9.50
C TRP A 313 -13.49 1.38 8.58
N LEU A 314 -13.34 2.54 7.92
CA LEU A 314 -14.29 2.99 6.90
C LEU A 314 -14.41 2.00 5.73
N SER A 315 -13.31 1.37 5.34
CA SER A 315 -13.32 0.39 4.25
C SER A 315 -14.10 -0.89 4.59
N LEU A 316 -14.44 -1.11 5.87
CA LEU A 316 -15.28 -2.22 6.30
C LEU A 316 -16.78 -1.97 6.01
N GLY A 317 -17.16 -0.71 5.75
CA GLY A 317 -18.53 -0.36 5.39
C GLY A 317 -18.92 -0.92 4.01
N GLY A 318 -20.17 -1.41 3.90
CA GLY A 318 -20.73 -1.85 2.62
C GLY A 318 -20.09 -3.10 2.01
N LYS A 319 -19.31 -3.87 2.78
CA LYS A 319 -18.74 -5.14 2.33
C LYS A 319 -19.84 -6.19 2.14
N PRO A 320 -19.74 -7.05 1.10
CA PRO A 320 -20.77 -8.03 0.79
C PRO A 320 -20.86 -9.11 1.88
N PRO A 321 -21.99 -9.83 1.97
CA PRO A 321 -22.23 -10.83 3.02
C PRO A 321 -21.13 -11.90 3.15
N GLU A 322 -20.53 -12.35 2.05
CA GLU A 322 -19.46 -13.35 2.06
C GLU A 322 -18.19 -12.90 2.82
N GLU A 323 -17.97 -11.60 2.98
CA GLU A 323 -16.81 -11.06 3.68
C GLU A 323 -17.10 -10.70 5.15
N ARG A 324 -18.29 -10.99 5.66
CA ARG A 324 -18.70 -10.58 7.01
C ARG A 324 -17.77 -11.08 8.12
N VAL A 325 -17.33 -12.34 8.05
CA VAL A 325 -16.43 -12.91 9.07
C VAL A 325 -15.09 -12.17 9.10
N LYS A 326 -14.46 -12.00 7.94
CA LYS A 326 -13.21 -11.24 7.81
C LYS A 326 -13.41 -9.78 8.25
N THR A 327 -14.52 -9.17 7.85
CA THR A 327 -14.87 -7.79 8.22
C THR A 327 -15.00 -7.62 9.74
N GLN A 328 -15.67 -8.57 10.41
CA GLN A 328 -15.83 -8.55 11.85
C GLN A 328 -14.49 -8.75 12.57
N MET A 329 -13.67 -9.70 12.11
CA MET A 329 -12.33 -9.93 12.64
C MET A 329 -11.46 -8.67 12.54
N VAL A 330 -11.42 -8.00 11.37
CA VAL A 330 -10.65 -6.76 11.20
C VAL A 330 -11.21 -5.64 12.09
N ALA A 331 -12.53 -5.57 12.29
CA ALA A 331 -13.13 -4.60 13.21
C ALA A 331 -12.79 -4.86 14.69
N ASP A 332 -12.70 -6.14 15.09
CA ASP A 332 -12.28 -6.54 16.43
C ASP A 332 -10.82 -6.12 16.69
N TRP A 333 -9.93 -6.39 15.74
CA TRP A 333 -8.54 -5.94 15.83
C TRP A 333 -8.39 -4.43 15.75
N SER A 334 -9.18 -3.76 14.91
CA SER A 334 -9.17 -2.30 14.85
C SER A 334 -9.58 -1.67 16.19
N ALA A 335 -10.52 -2.28 16.91
CA ALA A 335 -10.90 -1.86 18.24
C ALA A 335 -9.79 -2.08 19.27
N ARG A 336 -9.09 -3.22 19.22
CA ARG A 336 -7.93 -3.48 20.09
C ARG A 336 -6.81 -2.47 19.87
N VAL A 337 -6.50 -2.15 18.61
CA VAL A 337 -5.50 -1.11 18.28
C VAL A 337 -5.95 0.24 18.83
N LEU A 338 -7.22 0.63 18.67
CA LEU A 338 -7.75 1.86 19.27
C LEU A 338 -7.59 1.84 20.80
N ASP A 339 -7.95 0.75 21.46
CA ASP A 339 -7.86 0.65 22.93
C ASP A 339 -6.40 0.81 23.40
N ALA A 340 -5.44 0.23 22.68
CA ALA A 340 -4.01 0.44 22.94
C ALA A 340 -3.58 1.91 22.73
N LEU A 341 -4.02 2.56 21.66
CA LEU A 341 -3.75 3.98 21.41
C LEU A 341 -4.36 4.90 22.47
N LEU A 342 -5.45 4.49 23.11
CA LEU A 342 -6.09 5.25 24.19
C LEU A 342 -5.38 5.05 25.53
N ALA A 343 -4.90 3.83 25.82
CA ALA A 343 -4.13 3.54 27.03
C ALA A 343 -2.82 4.33 27.06
N ASP A 344 -2.12 4.36 25.93
CA ASP A 344 -0.87 5.10 25.71
C ASP A 344 -1.04 6.64 25.74
N GLU A 345 -2.27 7.18 25.75
CA GLU A 345 -2.53 8.61 26.02
C GLU A 345 -2.67 8.93 27.52
N ALA A 346 -2.88 7.92 28.37
CA ALA A 346 -3.12 8.07 29.80
C ALA A 346 -1.83 8.03 30.63
N ASP A 347 -0.77 7.46 30.06
CA ASP A 347 0.61 7.48 30.57
C ASP A 347 1.36 8.72 30.06
#